data_AF-A0A7J7ER96-F1
#
_entry.id   AF-A0A7J7ER96-F1
#
_cell.length_a   1.000
_cell.length_b   1.000
_cell.length_c   1.000
_cell.angle_alpha   90.00
_cell.angle_beta   90.00
_cell.angle_gamma   90.00
#
_symmetry.space_group_name_H-M   'P 1'
#
loop_
_entity.id
_entity.type
_entity.pdbx_description
1 polymer ?
#
loop_
_entity_poly.entity_id
_entity_poly.type
_entity_poly.pdbx_seq_one_letter_code
_entity_poly.pdbx_strand_id
1 'polypeptide(L)'
;MCGEQISELGLDSEVLPVRGDHPAAQNRFLYVGGALHALPTGLRGLLRPSPPFSKPLFWAGLRELITPRGKDPDETVHSFTQRRLGPEVASLAMDSLCRGVFAGNSRELSIRSCFPSLFQAEQTHRSVLLGLLLGAGRSPQPDSALIRQARAERWSQWSLRGGLETLPQALNTHLTSRGVSVLRGRPVCGLSLQAEGRWKVSLGDSSLDADHIIMLSQLLPVEAAPLARALSTITAVSVAVVNLQYRGACLPVQVMLGGSWLQTLEARGCVLSRELFQQQAQEAAATQLGLKEPPSHCLVHLHKNCIPQYTLGHWQKLESATQFLAAQRLPLTLAGASYEGVAVNDCIESGRQAAFRLPVVTATLTAGQASLPPSWKLALRGRGLASRGGASGGAARAGGARDPSIPRPGMGVPERCPAGLGGGCAVGRKGLDPLGRLRGGSSPQDRLLGGFHFPPRRL
;
A
#
# COMPACT_ATOMS: atom_id res chain seq x y z
N MET A 1 -8.54 15.50 4.81
CA MET A 1 -7.97 14.50 5.74
C MET A 1 -6.66 15.04 6.27
N CYS A 2 -5.48 14.84 5.67
CA CYS A 2 -4.26 15.46 6.21
C CYS A 2 -4.33 17.01 6.28
N GLY A 3 -4.86 17.68 5.24
CA GLY A 3 -5.13 19.14 5.27
C GLY A 3 -6.26 19.62 6.20
N GLU A 4 -6.86 18.73 6.99
CA GLU A 4 -7.76 19.08 8.11
C GLU A 4 -6.97 18.99 9.42
N GLN A 5 -6.23 17.90 9.62
CA GLN A 5 -5.32 17.71 10.75
C GLN A 5 -4.21 18.78 10.81
N ILE A 6 -3.70 19.24 9.67
CA ILE A 6 -2.76 20.38 9.58
C ILE A 6 -3.39 21.65 10.18
N SER A 7 -4.66 21.93 9.88
CA SER A 7 -5.39 23.07 10.45
C SER A 7 -5.74 22.87 11.92
N GLU A 8 -6.09 21.65 12.36
CA GLU A 8 -6.33 21.32 13.77
C GLU A 8 -5.06 21.47 14.64
N LEU A 9 -3.87 21.30 14.04
CA LEU A 9 -2.57 21.53 14.68
C LEU A 9 -2.06 22.97 14.55
N GLY A 10 -2.80 23.86 13.86
CA GLY A 10 -2.40 25.25 13.63
C GLY A 10 -1.19 25.43 12.72
N LEU A 11 -0.92 24.47 11.83
CA LEU A 11 0.27 24.45 10.96
C LEU A 11 0.04 25.13 9.59
N ASP A 12 -1.10 25.77 9.35
CA ASP A 12 -1.46 26.34 8.04
C ASP A 12 -0.42 27.35 7.51
N SER A 13 0.19 28.14 8.38
CA SER A 13 1.22 29.15 8.00
C SER A 13 2.57 28.53 7.60
N GLU A 14 2.83 27.29 7.99
CA GLU A 14 4.06 26.56 7.67
C GLU A 14 3.97 25.77 6.36
N VAL A 15 2.79 25.71 5.74
CA VAL A 15 2.57 24.93 4.52
C VAL A 15 3.24 25.59 3.32
N LEU A 16 4.09 24.80 2.66
CA LEU A 16 4.75 25.14 1.40
C LEU A 16 4.12 24.33 0.26
N PRO A 17 3.20 24.92 -0.52
CA PRO A 17 2.53 24.23 -1.61
C PRO A 17 3.31 24.27 -2.92
N VAL A 18 3.17 23.23 -3.74
CA VAL A 18 3.57 23.24 -5.15
C VAL A 18 2.31 23.40 -6.00
N ARG A 19 2.08 24.63 -6.44
CA ARG A 19 0.90 25.05 -7.23
C ARG A 19 0.90 24.44 -8.61
N GLY A 20 -0.29 24.26 -9.19
CA GLY A 20 -0.49 23.54 -10.46
C GLY A 20 0.07 24.22 -11.71
N ASP A 21 0.43 25.50 -11.62
CA ASP A 21 1.11 26.30 -12.64
C ASP A 21 2.65 26.12 -12.61
N HIS A 22 3.22 25.62 -11.53
CA HIS A 22 4.67 25.46 -11.37
C HIS A 22 5.22 24.26 -12.16
N PRO A 23 6.40 24.35 -12.81
CA PRO A 23 6.98 23.24 -13.58
C PRO A 23 7.13 21.92 -12.80
N ALA A 24 7.44 21.99 -11.50
CA ALA A 24 7.55 20.82 -10.63
C ALA A 24 6.20 20.13 -10.30
N ALA A 25 5.06 20.78 -10.54
CA ALA A 25 3.75 20.14 -10.48
C ALA A 25 3.44 19.34 -11.76
N GLN A 26 3.86 19.90 -12.90
CA GLN A 26 3.47 19.47 -14.24
C GLN A 26 4.39 18.37 -14.78
N ASN A 27 5.70 18.50 -14.59
CA ASN A 27 6.68 17.68 -15.27
C ASN A 27 7.13 16.49 -14.41
N ARG A 28 6.98 15.28 -14.96
CA ARG A 28 7.58 14.03 -14.46
C ARG A 28 8.34 13.38 -15.60
N PHE A 29 9.47 12.76 -15.31
CA PHE A 29 10.37 12.22 -16.33
C PHE A 29 10.64 10.73 -16.10
N LEU A 30 10.89 9.99 -17.19
CA LEU A 30 11.45 8.64 -17.16
C LEU A 30 12.83 8.66 -17.84
N TYR A 31 13.84 8.08 -17.19
CA TYR A 31 15.16 7.87 -17.81
C TYR A 31 15.18 6.54 -18.57
N VAL A 32 15.20 6.60 -19.90
CA VAL A 32 15.15 5.41 -20.79
C VAL A 32 16.05 5.62 -21.99
N GLY A 33 16.84 4.62 -22.36
CA GLY A 33 17.69 4.67 -23.56
C GLY A 33 18.76 5.76 -23.54
N GLY A 34 19.25 6.14 -22.35
CA GLY A 34 20.27 7.18 -22.19
C GLY A 34 19.75 8.62 -22.07
N ALA A 35 18.43 8.84 -22.11
CA ALA A 35 17.83 10.17 -22.08
C ALA A 35 16.66 10.28 -21.09
N LEU A 36 16.40 11.50 -20.60
CA LEU A 36 15.21 11.85 -19.84
C LEU A 36 14.05 12.19 -20.79
N HIS A 37 12.95 11.47 -20.64
CA HIS A 37 11.73 11.67 -21.42
C HIS A 37 10.61 12.20 -20.53
N ALA A 38 9.99 13.32 -20.90
CA ALA A 38 8.85 13.87 -20.16
C ALA A 38 7.60 13.00 -20.36
N LEU A 39 6.93 12.64 -19.27
CA LEU A 39 5.65 11.93 -19.33
C LEU A 39 4.56 12.83 -19.93
N PRO A 40 3.67 12.30 -20.80
CA PRO A 40 2.65 13.11 -21.46
C PRO A 40 1.67 13.77 -20.49
N THR A 41 1.55 15.10 -20.57
CA THR A 41 0.60 15.88 -19.80
C THR A 41 -0.62 16.28 -20.65
N GLY A 42 -1.81 16.00 -20.14
CA GLY A 42 -3.08 16.36 -20.79
C GLY A 42 -3.40 15.56 -22.07
N LEU A 43 -4.62 15.75 -22.57
CA LEU A 43 -5.16 14.95 -23.69
C LEU A 43 -4.35 15.10 -25.00
N ARG A 44 -3.82 16.29 -25.29
CA ARG A 44 -3.00 16.55 -26.48
C ARG A 44 -1.71 15.74 -26.50
N GLY A 45 -1.10 15.48 -25.34
CA GLY A 45 0.12 14.67 -25.23
C GLY A 45 -0.11 13.18 -25.54
N LEU A 46 -1.31 12.66 -25.31
CA LEU A 46 -1.66 11.25 -25.56
C LEU A 46 -1.93 10.93 -27.03
N LEU A 47 -2.29 11.95 -27.83
CA LEU A 47 -2.64 11.82 -29.25
C LEU A 47 -1.42 11.72 -30.19
N ARG A 48 -0.22 12.03 -29.69
CA ARG A 48 1.04 11.94 -30.46
C ARG A 48 1.93 10.84 -29.86
N PRO A 49 2.81 10.20 -30.66
CA PRO A 49 3.88 9.37 -30.10
C PRO A 49 4.72 10.24 -29.16
N SER A 50 5.00 9.71 -27.99
CA SER A 50 5.76 10.39 -26.95
C SER A 50 6.83 9.42 -26.47
N PRO A 51 8.12 9.64 -26.82
CA PRO A 51 9.21 8.86 -26.26
C PRO A 51 9.08 8.77 -24.73
N PRO A 52 9.32 7.61 -24.10
CA PRO A 52 9.88 6.38 -24.68
C PRO A 52 8.84 5.42 -25.32
N PHE A 53 7.57 5.83 -25.45
CA PHE A 53 6.51 4.99 -26.03
C PHE A 53 6.53 5.02 -27.56
N SER A 54 6.44 3.85 -28.20
CA SER A 54 6.56 3.71 -29.66
C SER A 54 5.31 4.19 -30.41
N LYS A 55 4.17 4.28 -29.71
CA LYS A 55 2.85 4.62 -30.29
C LYS A 55 2.13 5.64 -29.42
N PRO A 56 1.17 6.42 -29.99
CA PRO A 56 0.33 7.30 -29.19
C PRO A 56 -0.43 6.53 -28.10
N LEU A 57 -0.32 6.98 -26.85
CA LEU A 57 -1.00 6.36 -25.71
C LEU A 57 -2.54 6.40 -25.83
N PHE A 58 -3.08 7.25 -26.70
CA PHE A 58 -4.49 7.22 -27.11
C PHE A 58 -4.95 5.81 -27.53
N TRP A 59 -4.15 5.06 -28.28
CA TRP A 59 -4.52 3.71 -28.72
C TRP A 59 -4.53 2.69 -27.58
N ALA A 60 -3.63 2.85 -26.60
CA ALA A 60 -3.68 2.07 -25.36
C ALA A 60 -4.97 2.35 -24.59
N GLY A 61 -5.39 3.62 -24.49
CA GLY A 61 -6.65 4.03 -23.88
C GLY A 61 -7.89 3.51 -24.62
N LEU A 62 -7.91 3.55 -25.95
CA LEU A 62 -9.03 3.00 -26.73
C LEU A 62 -9.15 1.48 -26.55
N ARG A 63 -8.02 0.76 -26.49
CA ARG A 63 -7.99 -0.68 -26.21
C ARG A 63 -8.44 -0.99 -24.77
N GLU A 64 -8.12 -0.13 -23.81
CA GLU A 64 -8.54 -0.23 -22.40
C GLU A 64 -10.07 -0.35 -22.28
N LEU A 65 -10.81 0.51 -22.99
CA LEU A 65 -12.28 0.56 -22.97
C LEU A 65 -12.95 -0.76 -23.38
N ILE A 66 -12.31 -1.52 -24.29
CA ILE A 66 -12.83 -2.80 -24.81
C ILE A 66 -12.16 -4.04 -24.19
N THR A 67 -11.15 -3.87 -23.33
CA THR A 67 -10.43 -5.00 -22.74
C THR A 67 -11.29 -5.74 -21.71
N PRO A 68 -11.42 -7.08 -21.78
CA PRO A 68 -12.18 -7.86 -20.82
C PRO A 68 -11.70 -7.69 -19.37
N ARG A 69 -12.64 -7.72 -18.42
CA ARG A 69 -12.39 -7.71 -16.98
C ARG A 69 -11.63 -8.96 -16.53
N GLY A 70 -10.64 -8.81 -15.64
CA GLY A 70 -9.97 -9.92 -14.97
C GLY A 70 -10.94 -10.74 -14.12
N LYS A 71 -10.83 -12.08 -14.16
CA LYS A 71 -11.72 -13.00 -13.42
C LYS A 71 -11.15 -13.41 -12.06
N ASP A 72 -9.84 -13.37 -11.92
CA ASP A 72 -9.15 -13.74 -10.69
C ASP A 72 -9.41 -12.73 -9.58
N PRO A 73 -9.45 -13.14 -8.30
CA PRO A 73 -9.76 -12.25 -7.19
C PRO A 73 -8.60 -11.28 -6.87
N ASP A 74 -7.44 -11.48 -7.48
CA ASP A 74 -6.25 -10.63 -7.42
C ASP A 74 -5.40 -10.83 -8.68
N GLU A 75 -4.64 -9.82 -9.09
CA GLU A 75 -3.75 -9.87 -10.27
C GLU A 75 -2.50 -9.00 -9.99
N THR A 76 -1.37 -9.33 -10.61
CA THR A 76 -0.18 -8.49 -10.47
C THR A 76 -0.37 -7.16 -11.19
N VAL A 77 0.21 -6.08 -10.64
CA VAL A 77 0.16 -4.75 -11.27
C VAL A 77 0.67 -4.80 -12.72
N HIS A 78 1.71 -5.60 -12.98
CA HIS A 78 2.27 -5.80 -14.31
C HIS A 78 1.31 -6.52 -15.25
N SER A 79 0.73 -7.66 -14.84
CA SER A 79 -0.21 -8.42 -15.68
C SER A 79 -1.44 -7.59 -16.03
N PHE A 80 -2.06 -6.95 -15.02
CA PHE A 80 -3.21 -6.07 -15.19
C PHE A 80 -2.93 -4.97 -16.22
N THR A 81 -1.78 -4.31 -16.09
CA THR A 81 -1.39 -3.20 -16.98
C THR A 81 -1.03 -3.69 -18.37
N GLN A 82 -0.34 -4.83 -18.51
CA GLN A 82 -0.01 -5.40 -19.82
C GLN A 82 -1.28 -5.79 -20.58
N ARG A 83 -2.21 -6.47 -19.89
CA ARG A 83 -3.53 -6.86 -20.40
C ARG A 83 -4.30 -5.64 -20.90
N ARG A 84 -4.43 -4.59 -20.10
CA ARG A 84 -5.24 -3.38 -20.40
C ARG A 84 -4.55 -2.33 -21.27
N LEU A 85 -3.38 -1.85 -20.87
CA LEU A 85 -2.69 -0.71 -21.47
C LEU A 85 -1.50 -1.11 -22.37
N GLY A 86 -0.94 -2.30 -22.18
CA GLY A 86 0.02 -2.90 -23.10
C GLY A 86 1.42 -3.07 -22.50
N PRO A 87 2.32 -3.81 -23.17
CA PRO A 87 3.63 -4.16 -22.63
C PRO A 87 4.49 -2.92 -22.34
N GLU A 88 4.51 -1.90 -23.23
CA GLU A 88 5.27 -0.66 -23.01
C GLU A 88 4.76 0.13 -21.80
N VAL A 89 3.45 0.23 -21.60
CA VAL A 89 2.89 0.94 -20.45
C VAL A 89 3.16 0.16 -19.15
N ALA A 90 3.11 -1.18 -19.20
CA ALA A 90 3.42 -2.04 -18.07
C ALA A 90 4.91 -1.98 -17.67
N SER A 91 5.83 -1.99 -18.64
CA SER A 91 7.28 -2.04 -18.39
C SER A 91 7.91 -0.67 -18.14
N LEU A 92 7.42 0.41 -18.78
CA LEU A 92 8.03 1.74 -18.68
C LEU A 92 7.29 2.65 -17.70
N ALA A 93 5.95 2.73 -17.77
CA ALA A 93 5.20 3.63 -16.89
C ALA A 93 4.90 2.99 -15.54
N MET A 94 4.31 1.80 -15.54
CA MET A 94 3.79 1.18 -14.32
C MET A 94 4.89 0.55 -13.46
N ASP A 95 5.91 -0.07 -14.04
CA ASP A 95 7.07 -0.54 -13.27
C ASP A 95 7.77 0.63 -12.56
N SER A 96 7.99 1.75 -13.26
CA SER A 96 8.53 2.97 -12.66
C SER A 96 7.63 3.57 -11.58
N LEU A 97 6.30 3.51 -11.73
CA LEU A 97 5.35 3.94 -10.70
C LEU A 97 5.41 3.04 -9.45
N CYS A 98 5.45 1.72 -9.62
CA CYS A 98 5.64 0.76 -8.53
C CYS A 98 6.95 1.00 -7.76
N ARG A 99 8.04 1.33 -8.48
CA ARG A 99 9.33 1.66 -7.88
C ARG A 99 9.32 3.03 -7.18
N GLY A 100 8.61 4.01 -7.73
CA GLY A 100 8.49 5.35 -7.13
C GLY A 100 7.60 5.40 -5.88
N VAL A 101 6.55 4.58 -5.81
CA VAL A 101 5.60 4.58 -4.67
C VAL A 101 5.93 3.50 -3.63
N PHE A 102 6.23 2.27 -4.07
CA PHE A 102 6.40 1.11 -3.19
C PHE A 102 7.85 0.63 -3.09
N ALA A 103 8.78 1.22 -3.86
CA ALA A 103 10.11 0.63 -4.12
C ALA A 103 10.03 -0.86 -4.54
N GLY A 104 8.94 -1.28 -5.17
CA GLY A 104 8.60 -2.68 -5.40
C GLY A 104 8.60 -3.09 -6.88
N ASN A 105 8.61 -4.40 -7.12
CA ASN A 105 8.50 -4.98 -8.46
C ASN A 105 7.03 -5.07 -8.89
N SER A 106 6.67 -4.48 -10.04
CA SER A 106 5.30 -4.52 -10.57
C SER A 106 4.78 -5.95 -10.82
N ARG A 107 5.69 -6.92 -10.99
CA ARG A 107 5.36 -8.34 -11.23
C ARG A 107 5.02 -9.13 -9.97
N GLU A 108 5.24 -8.56 -8.79
CA GLU A 108 4.97 -9.20 -7.49
C GLU A 108 3.83 -8.52 -6.74
N LEU A 109 3.72 -7.19 -6.88
CA LEU A 109 2.69 -6.37 -6.24
C LEU A 109 1.28 -6.66 -6.79
N SER A 110 0.30 -6.67 -5.90
CA SER A 110 -1.14 -6.80 -6.19
C SER A 110 -1.74 -5.50 -6.71
N ILE A 111 -2.45 -5.53 -7.84
CA ILE A 111 -3.23 -4.36 -8.31
C ILE A 111 -4.37 -4.03 -7.34
N ARG A 112 -5.00 -5.05 -6.75
CA ARG A 112 -6.12 -4.90 -5.81
C ARG A 112 -5.71 -4.16 -4.54
N SER A 113 -4.49 -4.40 -4.05
CA SER A 113 -3.97 -3.80 -2.82
C SER A 113 -3.18 -2.51 -3.04
N CYS A 114 -2.33 -2.42 -4.08
CA CYS A 114 -1.54 -1.22 -4.35
C CYS A 114 -2.32 -0.10 -5.06
N PHE A 115 -3.31 -0.45 -5.89
CA PHE A 115 -4.07 0.52 -6.68
C PHE A 115 -5.58 0.22 -6.64
N PRO A 116 -6.20 0.22 -5.44
CA PRO A 116 -7.58 -0.23 -5.24
C PRO A 116 -8.58 0.50 -6.13
N SER A 117 -8.41 1.80 -6.39
CA SER A 117 -9.29 2.57 -7.29
C SER A 117 -9.24 2.08 -8.74
N LEU A 118 -8.08 1.62 -9.24
CA LEU A 118 -7.96 1.08 -10.60
C LEU A 118 -8.61 -0.29 -10.70
N PHE A 119 -8.38 -1.14 -9.70
CA PHE A 119 -9.02 -2.46 -9.62
C PHE A 119 -10.55 -2.33 -9.49
N GLN A 120 -11.06 -1.48 -8.61
CA GLN A 120 -12.49 -1.22 -8.45
C GLN A 120 -13.12 -0.62 -9.72
N ALA A 121 -12.42 0.30 -10.40
CA ALA A 121 -12.89 0.86 -11.68
C ALA A 121 -13.06 -0.24 -12.74
N GLU A 122 -12.08 -1.14 -12.89
CA GLU A 122 -12.26 -2.33 -13.75
C GLU A 122 -13.43 -3.20 -13.28
N GLN A 123 -13.48 -3.55 -11.99
CA GLN A 123 -14.38 -4.59 -11.52
C GLN A 123 -15.86 -4.16 -11.60
N THR A 124 -16.14 -2.88 -11.32
CA THR A 124 -17.49 -2.29 -11.38
C THR A 124 -17.88 -1.84 -12.80
N HIS A 125 -16.97 -1.22 -13.57
CA HIS A 125 -17.30 -0.57 -14.85
C HIS A 125 -16.72 -1.25 -16.09
N ARG A 126 -16.02 -2.39 -15.94
CA ARG A 126 -15.28 -3.14 -16.99
C ARG A 126 -14.12 -2.39 -17.65
N SER A 127 -14.00 -1.08 -17.43
CA SER A 127 -12.91 -0.21 -17.88
C SER A 127 -12.47 0.71 -16.75
N VAL A 128 -11.16 0.85 -16.60
CA VAL A 128 -10.51 1.75 -15.65
C VAL A 128 -10.80 3.21 -16.03
N LEU A 129 -10.67 3.58 -17.31
CA LEU A 129 -10.91 4.94 -17.77
C LEU A 129 -12.37 5.36 -17.53
N LEU A 130 -13.32 4.50 -17.88
CA LEU A 130 -14.74 4.74 -17.64
C LEU A 130 -15.06 4.84 -16.13
N GLY A 131 -14.54 3.91 -15.32
CA GLY A 131 -14.79 3.91 -13.89
C GLY A 131 -14.23 5.13 -13.16
N LEU A 132 -13.02 5.59 -13.52
CA LEU A 132 -12.44 6.82 -12.95
C LEU A 132 -13.24 8.07 -13.35
N LEU A 133 -13.75 8.16 -14.59
CA LEU A 133 -14.63 9.24 -15.02
C LEU A 133 -15.96 9.26 -14.26
N LEU A 134 -16.54 8.08 -14.00
CA LEU A 134 -17.75 7.90 -13.19
C LEU A 134 -17.51 8.06 -11.68
N GLY A 135 -16.27 8.28 -11.24
CA GLY A 135 -15.93 8.60 -9.85
C GLY A 135 -15.62 7.40 -8.95
N ALA A 136 -15.27 6.23 -9.51
CA ALA A 136 -14.73 5.12 -8.73
C ALA A 136 -13.54 5.58 -7.86
N GLY A 137 -13.59 5.26 -6.56
CA GLY A 137 -12.60 5.70 -5.58
C GLY A 137 -12.76 7.14 -5.05
N ARG A 138 -13.85 7.85 -5.34
CA ARG A 138 -14.15 9.14 -4.69
C ARG A 138 -14.69 8.95 -3.27
N SER A 139 -13.89 9.29 -2.26
CA SER A 139 -14.34 9.39 -0.87
C SER A 139 -14.98 10.77 -0.58
N PRO A 140 -15.94 10.86 0.37
CA PRO A 140 -16.39 12.13 0.92
C PRO A 140 -15.19 12.92 1.44
N GLN A 141 -15.06 14.19 1.03
CA GLN A 141 -13.93 15.01 1.45
C GLN A 141 -14.35 15.99 2.55
N PRO A 142 -13.58 16.09 3.64
CA PRO A 142 -13.78 17.16 4.63
C PRO A 142 -13.50 18.53 4.00
N ASP A 143 -14.05 19.57 4.62
CA ASP A 143 -13.95 20.95 4.17
C ASP A 143 -13.17 21.78 5.19
N SER A 144 -12.05 22.36 4.75
CA SER A 144 -11.22 23.30 5.52
C SER A 144 -10.76 24.43 4.59
N ALA A 145 -10.36 25.57 5.16
CA ALA A 145 -9.84 26.69 4.37
C ALA A 145 -8.67 26.26 3.49
N LEU A 146 -7.75 25.47 4.04
CA LEU A 146 -6.59 24.93 3.33
C LEU A 146 -6.97 23.94 2.22
N ILE A 147 -7.98 23.07 2.44
CA ILE A 147 -8.50 22.17 1.40
C ILE A 147 -9.14 22.97 0.24
N ARG A 148 -9.88 24.05 0.54
CA ARG A 148 -10.45 24.94 -0.50
C ARG A 148 -9.36 25.66 -1.28
N GLN A 149 -8.35 26.20 -0.60
CA GLN A 149 -7.19 26.83 -1.23
C GLN A 149 -6.43 25.86 -2.14
N ALA A 150 -6.12 24.66 -1.63
CA ALA A 150 -5.41 23.63 -2.40
C ALA A 150 -6.13 23.21 -3.69
N ARG A 151 -7.47 23.21 -3.68
CA ARG A 151 -8.27 22.98 -4.89
C ARG A 151 -8.24 24.18 -5.85
N ALA A 152 -8.43 25.40 -5.34
CA ALA A 152 -8.42 26.61 -6.15
C ALA A 152 -7.07 26.84 -6.85
N GLU A 153 -5.97 26.68 -6.12
CA GLU A 153 -4.59 26.81 -6.61
C GLU A 153 -4.04 25.51 -7.24
N ARG A 154 -4.88 24.47 -7.35
CA ARG A 154 -4.57 23.17 -7.98
C ARG A 154 -3.25 22.54 -7.50
N TRP A 155 -3.02 22.50 -6.19
CA TRP A 155 -1.79 21.97 -5.60
C TRP A 155 -1.54 20.52 -6.04
N SER A 156 -0.31 20.22 -6.48
CA SER A 156 0.11 18.85 -6.83
C SER A 156 0.69 18.09 -5.65
N GLN A 157 1.31 18.81 -4.72
CA GLN A 157 1.90 18.33 -3.48
C GLN A 157 2.14 19.54 -2.56
N TRP A 158 2.44 19.27 -1.28
CA TRP A 158 2.80 20.27 -0.30
C TRP A 158 3.78 19.66 0.72
N SER A 159 4.51 20.51 1.42
CA SER A 159 5.37 20.15 2.55
C SER A 159 5.22 21.21 3.65
N LEU A 160 6.00 21.11 4.72
CA LEU A 160 6.12 22.12 5.77
C LEU A 160 7.49 22.80 5.69
N ARG A 161 7.58 24.07 6.10
CA ARG A 161 8.80 24.89 6.06
C ARG A 161 9.96 24.28 6.83
N GLY A 162 9.70 23.71 8.00
CA GLY A 162 10.66 22.96 8.81
C GLY A 162 10.90 21.51 8.33
N GLY A 163 10.39 21.14 7.16
CA GLY A 163 10.33 19.76 6.68
C GLY A 163 9.14 18.98 7.27
N LEU A 164 8.86 17.81 6.70
CA LEU A 164 7.70 16.99 7.12
C LEU A 164 7.77 16.49 8.57
N GLU A 165 8.94 16.53 9.23
CA GLU A 165 9.08 16.20 10.66
C GLU A 165 8.33 17.18 11.57
N THR A 166 8.05 18.41 11.12
CA THR A 166 7.22 19.38 11.85
C THR A 166 5.84 18.82 12.19
N LEU A 167 5.26 17.94 11.36
CA LEU A 167 3.95 17.32 11.61
C LEU A 167 3.96 16.36 12.82
N PRO A 168 4.79 15.30 12.89
CA PRO A 168 4.88 14.45 14.07
C PRO A 168 5.39 15.18 15.31
N GLN A 169 6.23 16.22 15.18
CA GLN A 169 6.63 17.07 16.30
C GLN A 169 5.44 17.85 16.88
N ALA A 170 4.61 18.48 16.04
CA ALA A 170 3.39 19.16 16.49
C ALA A 170 2.37 18.18 17.11
N LEU A 171 2.23 16.98 16.53
CA LEU A 171 1.39 15.92 17.10
C LEU A 171 1.88 15.50 18.50
N ASN A 172 3.18 15.28 18.69
CA ASN A 172 3.74 14.96 20.00
C ASN A 172 3.44 16.07 21.01
N THR A 173 3.65 17.34 20.65
CA THR A 173 3.35 18.49 21.50
C THR A 173 1.86 18.57 21.86
N HIS A 174 0.95 18.32 20.91
CA HIS A 174 -0.49 18.27 21.17
C HIS A 174 -0.86 17.12 22.11
N LEU A 175 -0.28 15.93 21.93
CA LEU A 175 -0.53 14.78 22.79
C LEU A 175 -0.06 15.03 24.23
N THR A 176 1.16 15.57 24.41
CA THR A 176 1.69 15.89 25.74
C THR A 176 0.88 17.01 26.42
N SER A 177 0.43 18.04 25.70
CA SER A 177 -0.43 19.09 26.27
C SER A 177 -1.82 18.60 26.68
N ARG A 178 -2.27 17.46 26.13
CA ARG A 178 -3.49 16.74 26.53
C ARG A 178 -3.27 15.73 27.68
N GLY A 179 -2.07 15.64 28.24
CA GLY A 179 -1.73 14.69 29.31
C GLY A 179 -1.48 13.26 28.83
N VAL A 180 -1.30 13.02 27.52
CA VAL A 180 -1.00 11.69 26.99
C VAL A 180 0.46 11.33 27.31
N SER A 181 0.65 10.18 27.95
CA SER A 181 1.99 9.64 28.25
C SER A 181 2.65 9.11 26.98
N VAL A 182 3.84 9.63 26.64
CA VAL A 182 4.62 9.22 25.47
C VAL A 182 5.95 8.62 25.94
N LEU A 183 6.05 7.29 25.92
CA LEU A 183 7.24 6.56 26.34
C LEU A 183 8.18 6.35 25.16
N ARG A 184 9.38 6.93 25.21
CA ARG A 184 10.44 6.80 24.19
C ARG A 184 11.56 5.87 24.71
N GLY A 185 12.21 5.14 23.80
CA GLY A 185 13.30 4.21 24.18
C GLY A 185 12.85 2.96 24.94
N ARG A 186 11.53 2.68 24.97
CA ARG A 186 10.91 1.54 25.65
C ARG A 186 10.29 0.60 24.59
N PRO A 187 11.06 -0.32 23.98
CA PRO A 187 10.50 -1.25 23.01
C PRO A 187 9.50 -2.20 23.69
N VAL A 188 8.38 -2.50 23.02
CA VAL A 188 7.52 -3.60 23.46
C VAL A 188 8.24 -4.90 23.15
N CYS A 189 8.36 -5.78 24.15
CA CYS A 189 9.04 -7.07 24.06
C CYS A 189 8.06 -8.25 24.07
N GLY A 190 6.82 -8.05 24.52
CA GLY A 190 5.81 -9.09 24.54
C GLY A 190 4.42 -8.56 24.89
N LEU A 191 3.40 -9.31 24.45
CA LEU A 191 1.99 -9.09 24.73
C LEU A 191 1.41 -10.42 25.23
N SER A 192 0.58 -10.37 26.26
CA SER A 192 -0.17 -11.54 26.77
C SER A 192 -1.54 -11.10 27.27
N LEU A 193 -2.58 -11.88 27.01
CA LEU A 193 -3.92 -11.57 27.49
C LEU A 193 -4.06 -12.07 28.94
N GLN A 194 -4.39 -11.17 29.86
CA GLN A 194 -4.68 -11.50 31.25
C GLN A 194 -6.10 -12.05 31.40
N ALA A 195 -6.42 -12.47 32.63
CA ALA A 195 -7.80 -12.59 33.07
C ALA A 195 -8.58 -11.26 32.87
N GLU A 196 -9.90 -11.33 32.92
CA GLU A 196 -10.81 -10.21 32.61
C GLU A 196 -10.70 -9.63 31.17
N GLY A 197 -9.82 -10.16 30.31
CA GLY A 197 -9.67 -9.74 28.92
C GLY A 197 -8.80 -8.50 28.70
N ARG A 198 -8.01 -8.08 29.69
CA ARG A 198 -7.06 -6.97 29.58
C ARG A 198 -5.70 -7.44 29.05
N TRP A 199 -4.98 -6.59 28.33
CA TRP A 199 -3.63 -6.88 27.87
C TRP A 199 -2.57 -6.52 28.91
N LYS A 200 -1.58 -7.41 29.08
CA LYS A 200 -0.27 -7.04 29.63
C LYS A 200 0.68 -6.69 28.49
N VAL A 201 1.23 -5.49 28.52
CA VAL A 201 2.27 -5.00 27.60
C VAL A 201 3.60 -5.02 28.32
N SER A 202 4.53 -5.87 27.90
CA SER A 202 5.86 -6.00 28.50
C SER A 202 6.88 -5.13 27.76
N LEU A 203 7.62 -4.29 28.49
CA LEU A 203 8.61 -3.32 27.96
C LEU A 203 10.07 -3.70 28.29
N GLY A 204 10.30 -4.94 28.73
CA GLY A 204 11.60 -5.44 29.20
C GLY A 204 11.70 -5.41 30.72
N ASP A 205 11.97 -4.22 31.28
CA ASP A 205 12.13 -3.99 32.73
C ASP A 205 10.82 -3.63 33.47
N SER A 206 9.75 -3.39 32.72
CA SER A 206 8.45 -2.92 33.23
C SER A 206 7.30 -3.51 32.41
N SER A 207 6.08 -3.40 32.94
CA SER A 207 4.86 -3.75 32.21
C SER A 207 3.77 -2.71 32.40
N LEU A 208 2.90 -2.56 31.40
CA LEU A 208 1.67 -1.76 31.45
C LEU A 208 0.46 -2.67 31.25
N ASP A 209 -0.65 -2.35 31.89
CA ASP A 209 -1.94 -2.98 31.59
C ASP A 209 -2.75 -2.07 30.65
N ALA A 210 -3.49 -2.66 29.71
CA ALA A 210 -4.32 -1.92 28.74
C ALA A 210 -5.60 -2.68 28.40
N ASP A 211 -6.74 -2.00 28.39
CA ASP A 211 -8.03 -2.61 28.02
C ASP A 211 -8.13 -2.90 26.51
N HIS A 212 -7.40 -2.15 25.67
CA HIS A 212 -7.36 -2.33 24.22
C HIS A 212 -6.02 -1.86 23.65
N ILE A 213 -5.52 -2.52 22.59
CA ILE A 213 -4.27 -2.14 21.90
C ILE A 213 -4.55 -1.68 20.46
N ILE A 214 -3.98 -0.54 20.07
CA ILE A 214 -3.79 -0.19 18.66
C ILE A 214 -2.34 -0.51 18.27
N MET A 215 -2.18 -1.34 17.25
CA MET A 215 -0.91 -1.95 16.87
C MET A 215 -0.45 -1.46 15.50
N LEU A 216 0.77 -0.91 15.47
CA LEU A 216 1.45 -0.42 14.27
C LEU A 216 2.58 -1.35 13.78
N SER A 217 2.94 -2.37 14.57
CA SER A 217 4.04 -3.30 14.31
C SER A 217 3.55 -4.74 14.21
N GLN A 218 4.42 -5.68 13.84
CA GLN A 218 4.08 -7.10 13.70
C GLN A 218 4.28 -7.92 15.00
N LEU A 219 4.59 -7.27 16.13
CA LEU A 219 4.81 -7.99 17.39
C LEU A 219 3.48 -8.43 18.00
N LEU A 220 3.10 -9.67 17.72
CA LEU A 220 1.83 -10.25 18.15
C LEU A 220 1.99 -11.20 19.35
N PRO A 221 0.95 -11.32 20.19
CA PRO A 221 0.92 -12.25 21.33
C PRO A 221 0.94 -13.72 20.85
N VAL A 222 1.38 -14.63 21.72
CA VAL A 222 1.52 -16.08 21.42
C VAL A 222 0.16 -16.71 21.14
N GLU A 223 -0.87 -16.27 21.86
CA GLU A 223 -2.27 -16.63 21.72
C GLU A 223 -2.82 -16.28 20.32
N ALA A 224 -2.20 -15.29 19.65
CA ALA A 224 -2.50 -14.90 18.28
C ALA A 224 -1.56 -15.55 17.25
N ALA A 225 -0.91 -16.69 17.54
CA ALA A 225 0.00 -17.36 16.60
C ALA A 225 -0.54 -17.56 15.15
N PRO A 226 -1.83 -17.87 14.90
CA PRO A 226 -2.38 -17.90 13.54
C PRO A 226 -2.31 -16.54 12.83
N LEU A 227 -2.67 -15.46 13.55
CA LEU A 227 -2.55 -14.07 13.08
C LEU A 227 -1.09 -13.66 12.91
N ALA A 228 -0.19 -14.08 13.81
CA ALA A 228 1.25 -13.81 13.71
C ALA A 228 1.85 -14.43 12.45
N ARG A 229 1.47 -15.66 12.11
CA ARG A 229 1.85 -16.31 10.84
C ARG A 229 1.26 -15.59 9.61
N ALA A 230 0.03 -15.07 9.70
CA ALA A 230 -0.55 -14.31 8.58
C ALA A 230 0.20 -12.98 8.37
N LEU A 231 0.42 -12.19 9.43
CA LEU A 231 1.03 -10.87 9.33
C LEU A 231 2.54 -10.91 9.07
N SER A 232 3.27 -11.94 9.54
CA SER A 232 4.72 -12.07 9.26
C SER A 232 5.04 -12.33 7.78
N THR A 233 4.06 -12.76 6.98
CA THR A 233 4.20 -12.83 5.52
C THR A 233 4.01 -11.48 4.82
N ILE A 234 3.77 -10.39 5.54
CA ILE A 234 3.78 -9.02 5.02
C ILE A 234 5.22 -8.50 5.17
N THR A 235 6.04 -8.70 4.14
CA THR A 235 7.43 -8.24 4.13
C THR A 235 7.52 -6.77 3.71
N ALA A 236 8.66 -6.14 3.96
CA ALA A 236 8.95 -4.77 3.55
C ALA A 236 10.34 -4.69 2.90
N VAL A 237 10.50 -3.83 1.90
CA VAL A 237 11.80 -3.59 1.26
C VAL A 237 12.62 -2.57 2.04
N SER A 238 13.94 -2.64 1.87
CA SER A 238 14.88 -1.62 2.35
C SER A 238 15.18 -0.61 1.25
N VAL A 239 15.38 0.66 1.64
CA VAL A 239 15.73 1.76 0.73
C VAL A 239 16.83 2.61 1.35
N ALA A 240 17.92 2.81 0.61
CA ALA A 240 18.91 3.84 0.88
C ALA A 240 18.47 5.16 0.23
N VAL A 241 18.35 6.21 1.05
CA VAL A 241 18.11 7.58 0.58
C VAL A 241 19.44 8.32 0.62
N VAL A 242 19.86 8.84 -0.52
CA VAL A 242 21.10 9.61 -0.69
C VAL A 242 20.75 11.03 -1.13
N ASN A 243 21.06 12.01 -0.29
CA ASN A 243 20.84 13.42 -0.57
C ASN A 243 22.17 14.06 -0.98
N LEU A 244 22.24 14.58 -2.20
CA LEU A 244 23.43 15.18 -2.82
C LEU A 244 23.19 16.67 -3.06
N GLN A 245 24.10 17.51 -2.58
CA GLN A 245 24.08 18.95 -2.85
C GLN A 245 25.25 19.34 -3.73
N TYR A 246 25.01 20.10 -4.79
CA TYR A 246 26.04 20.58 -5.71
C TYR A 246 26.15 22.10 -5.63
N ARG A 247 27.36 22.66 -5.75
CA ARG A 247 27.53 24.12 -5.85
C ARG A 247 26.95 24.62 -7.17
N GLY A 248 26.31 25.79 -7.16
CA GLY A 248 25.65 26.36 -8.35
C GLY A 248 24.33 25.71 -8.76
N ALA A 249 23.95 24.55 -8.19
CA ALA A 249 22.63 23.95 -8.40
C ALA A 249 21.58 24.58 -7.46
N CYS A 250 20.42 24.96 -7.99
CA CYS A 250 19.37 25.61 -7.20
C CYS A 250 18.69 24.71 -6.17
N LEU A 251 18.75 23.37 -6.33
CA LEU A 251 18.08 22.40 -5.45
C LEU A 251 18.99 21.19 -5.21
N PRO A 252 18.91 20.56 -4.01
CA PRO A 252 19.56 19.29 -3.75
C PRO A 252 18.91 18.16 -4.56
N VAL A 253 19.71 17.19 -4.98
CA VAL A 253 19.27 15.98 -5.67
C VAL A 253 19.10 14.86 -4.65
N GLN A 254 17.90 14.32 -4.54
CA GLN A 254 17.64 13.11 -3.77
C GLN A 254 17.63 11.89 -4.69
N VAL A 255 18.45 10.89 -4.38
CA VAL A 255 18.50 9.60 -5.07
C VAL A 255 18.01 8.52 -4.11
N MET A 256 17.00 7.77 -4.53
CA MET A 256 16.48 6.62 -3.79
C MET A 256 16.98 5.33 -4.43
N LEU A 257 17.82 4.58 -3.70
CA LEU A 257 18.42 3.33 -4.12
C LEU A 257 17.87 2.21 -3.24
N GLY A 258 17.04 1.32 -3.77
CA GLY A 258 16.35 0.35 -2.90
C GLY A 258 15.51 -0.68 -3.63
N GLY A 259 14.68 -1.36 -2.85
CA GLY A 259 13.72 -2.31 -3.41
C GLY A 259 14.35 -3.60 -3.89
N SER A 260 13.80 -4.15 -4.98
CA SER A 260 14.29 -5.36 -5.63
C SER A 260 15.76 -5.28 -6.08
N TRP A 261 16.27 -4.09 -6.42
CA TRP A 261 17.68 -3.89 -6.75
C TRP A 261 18.59 -4.15 -5.55
N LEU A 262 18.23 -3.62 -4.38
CA LEU A 262 19.03 -3.76 -3.16
C LEU A 262 18.96 -5.21 -2.64
N GLN A 263 17.80 -5.86 -2.73
CA GLN A 263 17.66 -7.31 -2.46
C GLN A 263 18.54 -8.15 -3.41
N THR A 264 18.67 -7.75 -4.68
CA THR A 264 19.54 -8.44 -5.66
C THR A 264 21.02 -8.30 -5.29
N LEU A 265 21.44 -7.17 -4.71
CA LEU A 265 22.80 -6.99 -4.18
C LEU A 265 23.05 -7.82 -2.92
N GLU A 266 22.11 -7.83 -1.97
CA GLU A 266 22.19 -8.66 -0.76
C GLU A 266 22.27 -10.16 -1.12
N ALA A 267 21.44 -10.63 -2.05
CA ALA A 267 21.45 -12.00 -2.56
C ALA A 267 22.74 -12.38 -3.31
N ARG A 268 23.51 -11.39 -3.80
CA ARG A 268 24.85 -11.57 -4.40
C ARG A 268 25.99 -11.49 -3.38
N GLY A 269 25.69 -11.33 -2.09
CA GLY A 269 26.69 -11.20 -1.03
C GLY A 269 27.40 -9.84 -1.00
N CYS A 270 26.85 -8.81 -1.65
CA CYS A 270 27.45 -7.47 -1.66
C CYS A 270 27.31 -6.81 -0.28
N VAL A 271 28.41 -6.28 0.26
CA VAL A 271 28.40 -5.50 1.50
C VAL A 271 27.72 -4.15 1.25
N LEU A 272 26.60 -3.90 1.92
CA LEU A 272 25.84 -2.65 1.82
C LEU A 272 26.46 -1.53 2.67
N SER A 273 27.57 -0.98 2.20
CA SER A 273 28.27 0.13 2.87
C SER A 273 27.70 1.51 2.50
N ARG A 274 28.02 2.54 3.29
CA ARG A 274 27.63 3.93 3.01
C ARG A 274 28.25 4.44 1.70
N GLU A 275 29.48 4.04 1.45
CA GLU A 275 30.31 4.40 0.30
C GLU A 275 29.71 3.84 -0.99
N LEU A 276 29.22 2.59 -0.97
CA LEU A 276 28.52 1.98 -2.10
C LEU A 276 27.30 2.81 -2.53
N PHE A 277 26.44 3.18 -1.57
CA PHE A 277 25.25 3.99 -1.88
C PHE A 277 25.63 5.39 -2.37
N GLN A 278 26.65 6.02 -1.78
CA GLN A 278 27.15 7.31 -2.25
C GLN A 278 27.68 7.23 -3.69
N GLN A 279 28.54 6.26 -4.00
CA GLN A 279 29.10 6.07 -5.33
C GLN A 279 28.01 5.82 -6.37
N GLN A 280 27.07 4.92 -6.08
CA GLN A 280 25.99 4.59 -7.01
C GLN A 280 25.04 5.78 -7.25
N ALA A 281 24.78 6.60 -6.22
CA ALA A 281 23.96 7.80 -6.35
C ALA A 281 24.68 8.92 -7.14
N GLN A 282 25.99 9.09 -6.94
CA GLN A 282 26.81 10.03 -7.71
C GLN A 282 26.91 9.61 -9.19
N GLU A 283 27.13 8.32 -9.47
CA GLU A 283 27.13 7.77 -10.83
C GLU A 283 25.77 7.97 -11.51
N ALA A 284 24.66 7.72 -10.80
CA ALA A 284 23.31 7.97 -11.30
C ALA A 284 23.08 9.45 -11.62
N ALA A 285 23.46 10.38 -10.72
CA ALA A 285 23.34 11.81 -10.96
C ALA A 285 24.21 12.30 -12.15
N ALA A 286 25.45 11.82 -12.26
CA ALA A 286 26.35 12.14 -13.36
C ALA A 286 25.82 11.61 -14.71
N THR A 287 25.28 10.39 -14.74
CA THR A 287 24.81 9.71 -15.95
C THR A 287 23.43 10.20 -16.41
N GLN A 288 22.52 10.46 -15.46
CA GLN A 288 21.11 10.75 -15.77
C GLN A 288 20.81 12.25 -15.80
N LEU A 289 21.52 13.06 -15.00
CA LEU A 289 21.33 14.51 -14.87
C LEU A 289 22.52 15.33 -15.40
N GLY A 290 23.62 14.68 -15.80
CA GLY A 290 24.83 15.37 -16.27
C GLY A 290 25.68 15.99 -15.15
N LEU A 291 25.35 15.74 -13.87
CA LEU A 291 26.02 16.33 -12.71
C LEU A 291 27.34 15.60 -12.41
N LYS A 292 28.38 15.94 -13.19
CA LYS A 292 29.70 15.29 -13.16
C LYS A 292 30.63 15.79 -12.06
N GLU A 293 30.36 16.96 -11.49
CA GLU A 293 31.14 17.51 -10.38
C GLU A 293 30.92 16.71 -9.09
N PRO A 294 31.88 16.68 -8.14
CA PRO A 294 31.63 16.07 -6.84
C PRO A 294 30.60 16.90 -6.05
N PRO A 295 29.65 16.27 -5.34
CA PRO A 295 28.70 16.99 -4.50
C PRO A 295 29.42 17.62 -3.28
N SER A 296 29.08 18.86 -2.98
CA SER A 296 29.58 19.60 -1.81
C SER A 296 29.03 19.09 -0.48
N HIS A 297 27.91 18.37 -0.49
CA HIS A 297 27.39 17.68 0.69
C HIS A 297 26.71 16.36 0.30
N CYS A 298 26.84 15.35 1.16
CA CYS A 298 26.31 14.01 0.94
C CYS A 298 25.79 13.39 2.25
N LEU A 299 24.47 13.17 2.34
CA LEU A 299 23.83 12.43 3.42
C LEU A 299 23.32 11.09 2.88
N VAL A 300 23.59 10.00 3.59
CA VAL A 300 23.22 8.63 3.19
C VAL A 300 22.53 7.97 4.38
N HIS A 301 21.29 7.51 4.19
CA HIS A 301 20.51 6.82 5.21
C HIS A 301 19.96 5.52 4.63
N LEU A 302 20.35 4.38 5.20
CA LEU A 302 19.76 3.07 4.85
C LEU A 302 18.57 2.81 5.77
N HIS A 303 17.36 2.93 5.23
CA HIS A 303 16.13 2.55 5.91
C HIS A 303 15.88 1.06 5.65
N LYS A 304 16.13 0.22 6.66
CA LYS A 304 15.81 -1.20 6.59
C LYS A 304 14.30 -1.43 6.73
N ASN A 305 13.76 -2.32 5.91
CA ASN A 305 12.38 -2.84 5.97
C ASN A 305 11.31 -1.73 6.08
N CYS A 306 11.47 -0.65 5.30
CA CYS A 306 10.75 0.61 5.49
C CYS A 306 9.49 0.77 4.63
N ILE A 307 9.34 0.02 3.53
CA ILE A 307 8.13 0.08 2.67
C ILE A 307 7.52 -1.32 2.53
N PRO A 308 6.37 -1.60 3.19
CA PRO A 308 5.64 -2.86 3.05
C PRO A 308 5.27 -3.20 1.61
N GLN A 309 5.38 -4.47 1.25
CA GLN A 309 5.09 -4.98 -0.10
C GLN A 309 3.77 -5.72 -0.11
N TYR A 310 2.75 -5.13 -0.74
CA TYR A 310 1.45 -5.76 -0.89
C TYR A 310 1.48 -6.71 -2.09
N THR A 311 2.04 -7.90 -1.88
CA THR A 311 2.09 -8.96 -2.91
C THR A 311 0.69 -9.51 -3.22
N LEU A 312 0.59 -10.38 -4.24
CA LEU A 312 -0.60 -11.21 -4.43
C LEU A 312 -1.07 -11.86 -3.12
N GLY A 313 -2.40 -11.88 -2.93
CA GLY A 313 -3.05 -12.44 -1.75
C GLY A 313 -2.95 -11.57 -0.49
N HIS A 314 -2.36 -10.37 -0.54
CA HIS A 314 -2.30 -9.44 0.60
C HIS A 314 -3.69 -9.18 1.20
N TRP A 315 -4.70 -8.99 0.35
CA TRP A 315 -6.09 -8.82 0.78
C TRP A 315 -6.62 -10.02 1.61
N GLN A 316 -6.21 -11.25 1.31
CA GLN A 316 -6.61 -12.45 2.05
C GLN A 316 -5.93 -12.51 3.41
N LYS A 317 -4.68 -12.04 3.51
CA LYS A 317 -3.96 -11.90 4.80
C LYS A 317 -4.71 -10.95 5.73
N LEU A 318 -5.15 -9.80 5.21
CA LEU A 318 -5.92 -8.80 5.97
C LEU A 318 -7.33 -9.30 6.34
N GLU A 319 -8.02 -9.99 5.43
CA GLU A 319 -9.33 -10.58 5.68
C GLU A 319 -9.24 -11.67 6.77
N SER A 320 -8.29 -12.59 6.63
CA SER A 320 -8.02 -13.65 7.63
C SER A 320 -7.64 -13.06 8.99
N ALA A 321 -6.83 -11.98 9.00
CA ALA A 321 -6.48 -11.25 10.21
C ALA A 321 -7.70 -10.64 10.89
N THR A 322 -8.56 -9.97 10.12
CA THR A 322 -9.79 -9.33 10.61
C THR A 322 -10.79 -10.37 11.14
N GLN A 323 -10.97 -11.47 10.41
CA GLN A 323 -11.82 -12.59 10.83
C GLN A 323 -11.31 -13.23 12.13
N PHE A 324 -9.99 -13.45 12.26
CA PHE A 324 -9.40 -14.00 13.49
C PHE A 324 -9.61 -13.07 14.69
N LEU A 325 -9.31 -11.78 14.55
CA LEU A 325 -9.52 -10.78 15.60
C LEU A 325 -10.98 -10.73 16.06
N ALA A 326 -11.93 -10.74 15.12
CA ALA A 326 -13.36 -10.73 15.41
C ALA A 326 -13.84 -12.04 16.07
N ALA A 327 -13.41 -13.20 15.57
CA ALA A 327 -13.81 -14.51 16.09
C ALA A 327 -13.29 -14.75 17.52
N GLN A 328 -12.04 -14.35 17.80
CA GLN A 328 -11.42 -14.44 19.13
C GLN A 328 -11.80 -13.28 20.06
N ARG A 329 -12.55 -12.28 19.56
CA ARG A 329 -12.94 -11.05 20.27
C ARG A 329 -11.76 -10.34 20.95
N LEU A 330 -10.58 -10.39 20.34
CA LEU A 330 -9.38 -9.78 20.90
C LEU A 330 -9.53 -8.25 20.90
N PRO A 331 -9.29 -7.55 22.04
CA PRO A 331 -9.34 -6.09 22.09
C PRO A 331 -8.06 -5.49 21.49
N LEU A 332 -7.92 -5.68 20.19
CA LEU A 332 -6.73 -5.37 19.39
C LEU A 332 -7.17 -4.81 18.03
N THR A 333 -6.50 -3.78 17.55
CA THR A 333 -6.77 -3.16 16.25
C THR A 333 -5.48 -2.87 15.52
N LEU A 334 -5.40 -3.29 14.25
CA LEU A 334 -4.24 -3.08 13.38
C LEU A 334 -4.35 -1.72 12.67
N ALA A 335 -3.24 -0.99 12.55
CA ALA A 335 -3.19 0.29 11.84
C ALA A 335 -1.81 0.57 11.22
N GLY A 336 -1.76 1.46 10.23
CA GLY A 336 -0.52 1.92 9.60
C GLY A 336 -0.07 1.15 8.35
N ALA A 337 1.16 1.44 7.90
CA ALA A 337 1.64 1.16 6.55
C ALA A 337 1.65 -0.32 6.12
N SER A 338 1.62 -1.26 7.06
CA SER A 338 1.62 -2.69 6.76
C SER A 338 0.29 -3.21 6.21
N TYR A 339 -0.80 -2.45 6.31
CA TYR A 339 -2.15 -2.97 6.11
C TYR A 339 -2.88 -2.30 4.94
N GLU A 340 -3.43 -1.10 5.14
CA GLU A 340 -4.45 -0.50 4.25
C GLU A 340 -3.91 0.63 3.33
N GLY A 341 -2.63 0.97 3.40
CA GLY A 341 -1.97 1.93 2.49
C GLY A 341 -0.63 2.44 3.01
N VAL A 342 0.33 2.68 2.11
CA VAL A 342 1.72 3.06 2.47
C VAL A 342 1.96 4.56 2.55
N ALA A 343 1.05 5.41 2.04
CA ALA A 343 1.26 6.86 2.06
C ALA A 343 1.02 7.43 3.46
N VAL A 344 1.61 8.60 3.75
CA VAL A 344 1.39 9.35 5.00
C VAL A 344 -0.11 9.62 5.22
N ASN A 345 -0.84 9.97 4.15
CA ASN A 345 -2.29 10.16 4.19
C ASN A 345 -3.05 8.90 4.63
N ASP A 346 -2.63 7.73 4.12
CA ASP A 346 -3.26 6.45 4.42
C ASP A 346 -2.96 6.02 5.86
N CYS A 347 -1.74 6.25 6.33
CA CYS A 347 -1.33 5.98 7.72
C CYS A 347 -2.09 6.86 8.72
N ILE A 348 -2.27 8.15 8.42
CA ILE A 348 -3.10 9.08 9.21
C ILE A 348 -4.55 8.58 9.27
N GLU A 349 -5.13 8.23 8.12
CA GLU A 349 -6.50 7.75 8.03
C GLU A 349 -6.69 6.41 8.74
N SER A 350 -5.74 5.48 8.61
CA SER A 350 -5.73 4.18 9.30
C SER A 350 -5.67 4.37 10.82
N GLY A 351 -4.80 5.26 11.33
CA GLY A 351 -4.75 5.62 12.74
C GLY A 351 -6.04 6.25 13.24
N ARG A 352 -6.63 7.17 12.46
CA ARG A 352 -7.92 7.79 12.75
C ARG A 352 -9.04 6.74 12.83
N GLN A 353 -9.11 5.82 11.87
CA GLN A 353 -10.10 4.75 11.87
C GLN A 353 -9.91 3.79 13.05
N ALA A 354 -8.68 3.45 13.41
CA ALA A 354 -8.42 2.60 14.57
C ALA A 354 -8.92 3.24 15.87
N ALA A 355 -8.71 4.55 16.05
CA ALA A 355 -9.29 5.29 17.18
C ALA A 355 -10.84 5.29 17.18
N PHE A 356 -11.48 5.41 16.01
CA PHE A 356 -12.96 5.32 15.88
C PHE A 356 -13.53 3.90 16.01
N ARG A 357 -12.70 2.85 15.88
CA ARG A 357 -13.06 1.45 16.10
C ARG A 357 -12.96 1.03 17.57
N LEU A 358 -12.31 1.83 18.43
CA LEU A 358 -12.30 1.58 19.88
C LEU A 358 -13.74 1.54 20.43
N PRO A 359 -14.06 0.61 21.35
CA PRO A 359 -15.32 0.67 22.07
C PRO A 359 -15.40 2.01 22.81
N VAL A 360 -16.56 2.67 22.74
CA VAL A 360 -16.79 3.87 23.55
C VAL A 360 -16.87 3.42 25.00
N VAL A 361 -15.74 3.52 25.70
CA VAL A 361 -15.74 3.53 27.16
C VAL A 361 -16.54 4.78 27.54
N THR A 362 -17.79 4.58 27.97
CA THR A 362 -18.49 5.59 28.78
C THR A 362 -17.77 5.68 30.11
N ALA A 363 -16.63 6.39 30.09
CA ALA A 363 -16.16 7.06 31.27
C ALA A 363 -17.34 7.91 31.75
N THR A 364 -17.76 7.70 32.99
CA THR A 364 -18.76 8.53 33.65
C THR A 364 -18.13 9.89 33.87
N LEU A 365 -18.11 10.72 32.81
CA LEU A 365 -17.64 12.09 32.86
C LEU A 365 -18.54 12.82 33.87
N THR A 366 -17.98 13.08 35.05
CA THR A 366 -18.53 14.06 35.97
C THR A 366 -18.73 15.34 35.18
N ALA A 367 -19.95 15.89 35.21
CA ALA A 367 -20.40 16.88 34.24
C ALA A 367 -19.60 18.19 34.37
N GLY A 368 -18.55 18.33 33.53
CA GLY A 368 -17.69 19.50 33.52
C GLY A 368 -16.64 19.42 32.41
N GLN A 369 -16.75 20.31 31.42
CA GLN A 369 -15.68 20.69 30.48
C GLN A 369 -15.11 19.63 29.51
N ALA A 370 -15.86 19.32 28.44
CA ALA A 370 -15.27 19.02 27.13
C ALA A 370 -16.29 19.22 25.97
N SER A 371 -16.24 20.38 25.30
CA SER A 371 -17.02 20.58 24.07
C SER A 371 -16.28 20.00 22.86
N LEU A 372 -16.74 18.85 22.35
CA LEU A 372 -16.20 18.26 21.12
C LEU A 372 -16.45 19.19 19.90
N PRO A 373 -15.48 19.32 18.97
CA PRO A 373 -15.63 20.00 17.68
C PRO A 373 -16.88 19.60 16.89
N PRO A 374 -17.46 20.50 16.06
CA PRO A 374 -18.66 20.21 15.28
C PRO A 374 -18.54 19.03 14.30
N SER A 375 -17.35 18.82 13.72
CA SER A 375 -17.05 17.73 12.78
C SER A 375 -17.32 16.34 13.41
N TRP A 376 -16.94 16.15 14.67
CA TRP A 376 -17.13 14.87 15.37
C TRP A 376 -18.58 14.64 15.82
N LYS A 377 -19.38 15.71 16.00
CA LYS A 377 -20.82 15.60 16.29
C LYS A 377 -21.63 15.07 15.10
N LEU A 378 -21.20 15.36 13.86
CA LEU A 378 -21.84 14.80 12.66
C LEU A 378 -21.59 13.29 12.52
N ALA A 379 -20.38 12.81 12.83
CA ALA A 379 -20.06 11.39 12.77
C ALA A 379 -20.90 10.53 13.75
N LEU A 380 -21.25 11.09 14.92
CA LEU A 380 -22.11 10.42 15.91
C LEU A 380 -23.60 10.41 15.51
N ARG A 381 -24.08 11.42 14.78
CA ARG A 381 -25.48 11.47 14.30
C ARG A 381 -25.83 10.42 13.25
N GLY A 382 -24.82 9.79 12.62
CA GLY A 382 -25.03 8.66 11.69
C GLY A 382 -25.47 7.34 12.34
N ARG A 383 -25.57 7.26 13.67
CA ARG A 383 -25.91 6.02 14.41
C ARG A 383 -27.36 5.96 14.94
N GLY A 384 -28.32 6.58 14.24
CA GLY A 384 -29.76 6.40 14.51
C GLY A 384 -30.31 5.18 13.76
N LEU A 385 -30.74 4.13 14.48
CA LEU A 385 -31.21 2.87 13.90
C LEU A 385 -32.47 3.03 13.03
N ALA A 386 -32.52 2.26 11.92
CA ALA A 386 -33.74 1.95 11.19
C ALA A 386 -34.20 0.50 11.46
N SER A 387 -34.51 0.19 12.73
CA SER A 387 -35.20 -1.05 13.12
C SER A 387 -36.69 -0.79 13.30
N ARG A 388 -37.49 -0.94 12.24
CA ARG A 388 -38.96 -0.84 12.31
C ARG A 388 -39.57 -2.11 12.92
N GLY A 389 -39.61 -2.16 14.25
CA GLY A 389 -40.51 -3.04 14.99
C GLY A 389 -41.87 -2.37 15.15
N GLY A 390 -42.85 -2.75 14.34
CA GLY A 390 -44.23 -2.27 14.47
C GLY A 390 -45.05 -3.19 15.38
N ALA A 391 -45.38 -2.72 16.59
CA ALA A 391 -46.36 -3.38 17.45
C ALA A 391 -47.71 -2.67 17.32
N SER A 392 -48.75 -3.41 16.92
CA SER A 392 -50.14 -2.95 16.93
C SER A 392 -51.04 -4.04 17.50
N GLY A 393 -51.57 -3.83 18.71
CA GLY A 393 -52.63 -4.66 19.28
C GLY A 393 -54.00 -4.05 19.00
N GLY A 394 -54.98 -4.87 18.63
CA GLY A 394 -56.36 -4.38 18.44
C GLY A 394 -57.34 -5.40 17.83
N ALA A 395 -58.24 -5.90 18.68
CA ALA A 395 -59.59 -6.43 18.36
C ALA A 395 -59.79 -7.64 17.41
N ALA A 396 -60.04 -8.79 18.07
CA ALA A 396 -60.96 -9.87 17.74
C ALA A 396 -61.80 -9.86 16.42
N ARG A 397 -61.79 -11.02 15.73
CA ARG A 397 -63.02 -11.70 15.26
C ARG A 397 -62.80 -13.22 15.09
N ALA A 398 -63.87 -13.99 15.17
CA ALA A 398 -63.85 -15.46 15.27
C ALA A 398 -64.17 -16.18 13.95
N GLY A 399 -63.85 -17.48 13.91
CA GLY A 399 -64.12 -18.43 12.80
C GLY A 399 -62.83 -18.95 12.15
N GLY A 400 -62.67 -20.24 11.81
CA GLY A 400 -63.58 -21.36 12.06
C GLY A 400 -63.24 -22.60 11.23
N ALA A 401 -62.68 -23.63 11.89
CA ALA A 401 -62.67 -25.05 11.52
C ALA A 401 -61.87 -25.60 10.30
N ARG A 402 -61.41 -26.86 10.50
CA ARG A 402 -61.17 -27.99 9.56
C ARG A 402 -59.72 -28.40 9.21
N ASP A 403 -59.29 -29.43 9.93
CA ASP A 403 -58.47 -30.61 9.51
C ASP A 403 -59.28 -31.49 8.51
N PRO A 404 -58.83 -32.63 7.91
CA PRO A 404 -57.50 -33.30 7.88
C PRO A 404 -57.01 -33.83 6.49
N SER A 405 -55.82 -34.46 6.39
CA SER A 405 -55.55 -35.76 5.67
C SER A 405 -54.05 -36.11 5.40
N ILE A 406 -53.78 -37.39 5.07
CA ILE A 406 -52.50 -38.18 5.18
C ILE A 406 -52.50 -39.22 4.00
N PRO A 407 -51.39 -39.63 3.29
CA PRO A 407 -50.14 -40.24 3.82
C PRO A 407 -48.79 -40.01 3.04
N ARG A 408 -47.77 -40.83 3.37
CA ARG A 408 -46.44 -41.13 2.74
C ARG A 408 -46.57 -42.01 1.44
N PRO A 409 -45.51 -42.41 0.66
CA PRO A 409 -44.04 -42.57 0.91
C PRO A 409 -43.14 -42.01 -0.25
N GLY A 410 -41.86 -42.38 -0.54
CA GLY A 410 -40.85 -43.32 0.01
C GLY A 410 -39.54 -43.41 -0.84
N MET A 411 -38.53 -44.19 -0.39
CA MET A 411 -37.20 -44.46 -1.02
C MET A 411 -36.22 -43.25 -1.16
N GLY A 412 -34.88 -43.38 -1.03
CA GLY A 412 -34.02 -44.48 -0.53
C GLY A 412 -32.51 -44.15 -0.61
N VAL A 413 -31.74 -44.49 0.46
CA VAL A 413 -30.42 -45.20 0.58
C VAL A 413 -29.23 -44.92 -0.42
N PRO A 414 -27.94 -45.23 -0.10
CA PRO A 414 -26.86 -44.22 -0.06
C PRO A 414 -25.49 -44.68 -0.67
N GLU A 415 -24.35 -44.17 -0.14
CA GLU A 415 -22.96 -44.69 -0.26
C GLU A 415 -22.24 -44.55 -1.62
N ARG A 416 -20.90 -44.63 -1.77
CA ARG A 416 -19.71 -44.33 -0.93
C ARG A 416 -18.49 -44.18 -1.89
N CYS A 417 -17.33 -43.74 -1.39
CA CYS A 417 -16.05 -43.80 -2.10
C CYS A 417 -15.65 -45.26 -2.46
N PRO A 418 -14.67 -45.45 -3.38
CA PRO A 418 -13.31 -45.70 -2.88
C PRO A 418 -12.17 -45.09 -3.73
N ALA A 419 -10.94 -45.26 -3.25
CA ALA A 419 -9.68 -44.93 -3.93
C ALA A 419 -9.08 -46.18 -4.64
N GLY A 420 -8.11 -46.02 -5.55
CA GLY A 420 -7.35 -47.16 -6.08
C GLY A 420 -6.46 -46.91 -7.31
N LEU A 421 -5.17 -46.65 -7.06
CA LEU A 421 -3.95 -47.07 -7.79
C LEU A 421 -4.03 -47.70 -9.21
N GLY A 422 -3.17 -47.23 -10.12
CA GLY A 422 -2.20 -48.11 -10.82
C GLY A 422 -2.15 -48.15 -12.36
N GLY A 423 -0.95 -47.86 -12.92
CA GLY A 423 -0.35 -48.76 -13.94
C GLY A 423 -0.16 -48.30 -15.40
N GLY A 424 1.11 -48.08 -15.80
CA GLY A 424 1.68 -48.29 -17.15
C GLY A 424 1.42 -47.24 -18.25
N CYS A 425 2.16 -47.18 -19.38
CA CYS A 425 3.53 -47.61 -19.75
C CYS A 425 3.72 -47.39 -21.28
N ALA A 426 4.71 -46.61 -21.74
CA ALA A 426 5.37 -46.65 -23.08
C ALA A 426 6.28 -45.39 -23.22
N VAL A 427 7.61 -45.46 -23.03
CA VAL A 427 8.68 -46.02 -23.89
C VAL A 427 9.02 -45.14 -25.12
N GLY A 428 10.25 -44.62 -25.13
CA GLY A 428 10.87 -43.88 -26.25
C GLY A 428 12.35 -43.57 -26.00
N ARG A 429 13.23 -44.58 -26.09
CA ARG A 429 14.70 -44.43 -25.94
C ARG A 429 15.37 -43.96 -27.25
N LYS A 430 16.35 -43.06 -27.11
CA LYS A 430 17.60 -42.85 -27.91
C LYS A 430 18.24 -41.55 -27.39
N GLY A 431 19.53 -41.43 -27.10
CA GLY A 431 20.67 -42.35 -27.00
C GLY A 431 21.91 -41.52 -26.67
N LEU A 432 22.78 -41.96 -25.76
CA LEU A 432 24.11 -41.39 -25.53
C LEU A 432 25.12 -42.12 -26.41
N ASP A 433 26.13 -41.42 -26.94
CA ASP A 433 27.54 -41.57 -26.51
C ASP A 433 28.44 -40.52 -27.24
N PRO A 434 29.80 -40.56 -27.21
CA PRO A 434 30.60 -39.81 -26.25
C PRO A 434 31.44 -38.68 -26.88
N LEU A 435 31.56 -37.54 -26.18
CA LEU A 435 32.73 -36.63 -26.14
C LEU A 435 32.31 -35.33 -25.44
N GLY A 436 32.79 -35.10 -24.22
CA GLY A 436 32.36 -33.97 -23.40
C GLY A 436 32.82 -32.61 -23.96
N ARG A 437 31.91 -31.85 -24.58
CA ARG A 437 31.97 -30.39 -24.77
C ARG A 437 30.59 -29.82 -25.08
N LEU A 438 29.97 -29.13 -24.12
CA LEU A 438 28.75 -28.35 -24.36
C LEU A 438 29.09 -27.08 -25.15
N ARG A 439 28.64 -26.99 -26.41
CA ARG A 439 28.49 -25.70 -27.10
C ARG A 439 27.11 -25.14 -26.75
N GLY A 440 27.08 -24.14 -25.87
CA GLY A 440 25.88 -23.35 -25.63
C GLY A 440 25.58 -22.45 -26.84
N GLY A 441 24.48 -22.70 -27.53
CA GLY A 441 23.92 -21.76 -28.50
C GLY A 441 23.01 -20.76 -27.79
N SER A 442 23.40 -19.49 -27.73
CA SER A 442 22.59 -18.42 -27.16
C SER A 442 21.51 -17.97 -28.14
N SER A 443 20.27 -17.80 -27.64
CA SER A 443 19.17 -17.21 -28.39
C SER A 443 19.25 -15.67 -28.37
N PRO A 444 18.71 -14.96 -29.39
CA PRO A 444 18.90 -13.53 -29.52
C PRO A 444 17.89 -12.71 -28.67
N GLN A 445 17.92 -12.86 -27.34
CA GLN A 445 17.12 -12.02 -26.42
C GLN A 445 17.89 -11.44 -25.22
N ASP A 446 19.09 -11.93 -24.88
CA ASP A 446 19.90 -11.43 -23.74
C ASP A 446 20.56 -10.04 -23.96
N ARG A 447 20.23 -9.31 -25.03
CA ARG A 447 20.81 -7.98 -25.33
C ARG A 447 19.98 -6.77 -24.86
N LEU A 448 18.85 -6.98 -24.19
CA LEU A 448 17.95 -5.90 -23.73
C LEU A 448 17.91 -5.67 -22.21
N LEU A 449 18.69 -6.43 -21.44
CA LEU A 449 18.93 -6.15 -20.03
C LEU A 449 20.37 -5.66 -19.85
N GLY A 450 20.53 -4.42 -19.39
CA GLY A 450 21.83 -3.79 -19.12
C GLY A 450 22.53 -4.43 -17.92
N GLY A 451 23.10 -5.62 -18.10
CA GLY A 451 23.98 -6.26 -17.12
C GLY A 451 25.40 -5.75 -17.25
N PHE A 452 25.92 -5.08 -16.22
CA PHE A 452 27.32 -4.65 -16.17
C PHE A 452 28.26 -5.86 -16.11
N HIS A 453 29.17 -5.94 -17.08
CA HIS A 453 30.23 -6.95 -17.13
C HIS A 453 31.54 -6.33 -16.61
N PHE A 454 32.01 -6.76 -15.44
CA PHE A 454 33.31 -6.33 -14.92
C PHE A 454 34.44 -7.14 -15.58
N PRO A 455 35.51 -6.51 -16.10
CA PRO A 455 36.73 -7.22 -16.50
C PRO A 455 37.59 -7.57 -15.28
N PRO A 456 38.27 -8.74 -15.26
CA PRO A 456 39.13 -9.11 -14.15
C PRO A 456 40.42 -8.26 -14.17
N ARG A 457 40.68 -7.51 -13.10
CA ARG A 457 42.04 -7.02 -12.83
C ARG A 457 42.89 -8.19 -12.36
N ARG A 458 44.07 -8.36 -12.95
CA ARG A 458 45.11 -9.23 -12.39
C ARG A 458 45.64 -8.61 -11.09
N LEU A 459 46.10 -9.50 -10.20
CA LEU A 459 46.80 -9.19 -8.95
C LEU A 459 48.02 -8.29 -9.20
#